data_AF-A0A945A7E3-F1
#
_entry.id   AF-A0A945A7E3-F1
#
_cell.length_a   1.000
_cell.length_b   1.000
_cell.length_c   1.000
_cell.angle_alpha   90.00
_cell.angle_beta   90.00
_cell.angle_gamma   90.00
#
_symmetry.space_group_name_H-M   'P 1'
#
loop_
_entity.id
_entity.type
_entity.pdbx_description
1 polymer ?
#
loop_
_entity_poly.entity_id
_entity_poly.type
_entity_poly.pdbx_seq_one_letter_code
_entity_poly.pdbx_strand_id
1 'polypeptide(L)'
;DRRSFYPANEEESRYAGFDIPGLVPLFTNPGDMILFAHRTYHGAFPNAEEHVRLSCAIGFRDRNHKIEVPWEIPEVGQQFLKNLPERFQKHTDGYTSINTDWKG
;
A
#
# COMPACT_ATOMS: atom_id res chain seq x y z
N ASP A 1 -1.22 -4.86 -13.34
CA ASP A 1 -0.90 -3.50 -12.91
C ASP A 1 0.37 -3.07 -13.64
N ARG A 2 0.28 -2.08 -14.53
CA ARG A 2 1.40 -1.58 -15.36
C ARG A 2 1.97 -0.25 -14.83
N ARG A 3 1.53 0.18 -13.64
CA ARG A 3 1.95 1.44 -13.00
C ARG A 3 3.34 1.32 -12.36
N SER A 4 4.33 0.89 -13.12
CA SER A 4 5.74 0.99 -12.73
C SER A 4 6.26 2.38 -13.13
N PHE A 5 7.28 2.89 -12.43
CA PHE A 5 7.85 4.22 -12.66
C PHE A 5 8.82 4.22 -13.85
N TYR A 6 8.48 4.69 -15.05
CA TYR A 6 9.43 4.80 -16.18
C TYR A 6 9.73 6.26 -16.54
N PRO A 7 10.91 6.57 -17.12
CA PRO A 7 11.19 7.91 -17.65
C PRO A 7 10.14 8.37 -18.67
N ALA A 8 9.74 9.64 -18.62
CA ALA A 8 8.64 10.17 -19.45
C ALA A 8 8.90 10.10 -20.97
N ASN A 9 10.16 9.89 -21.37
CA ASN A 9 10.62 9.78 -22.74
C ASN A 9 10.83 8.33 -23.21
N GLU A 10 10.43 7.33 -22.44
CA GLU A 10 10.55 5.91 -22.77
C GLU A 10 9.17 5.26 -23.01
N GLU A 11 9.13 4.18 -23.79
CA GLU A 11 7.91 3.38 -23.93
C GLU A 11 7.47 2.79 -22.59
N GLU A 12 6.16 2.78 -22.33
CA GLU A 12 5.59 2.22 -21.11
C GLU A 12 6.04 0.77 -20.94
N SER A 13 6.85 0.54 -19.91
CA SER A 13 7.41 -0.76 -19.60
C SER A 13 7.41 -1.00 -18.09
N ARG A 14 7.61 -2.25 -17.69
CA ARG A 14 7.88 -2.54 -16.27
C ARG A 14 9.25 -1.95 -15.96
N TYR A 15 9.28 -0.85 -15.22
CA TYR A 15 10.51 -0.33 -14.67
C TYR A 15 11.28 -1.42 -13.92
N ALA A 16 12.50 -1.68 -14.39
CA ALA A 16 13.38 -2.72 -13.89
C ALA A 16 14.69 -2.17 -13.30
N GLY A 17 14.92 -0.86 -13.39
CA GLY A 17 16.14 -0.23 -12.91
C GLY A 17 15.96 0.33 -11.51
N PHE A 18 16.17 -0.43 -10.44
CA PHE A 18 16.25 0.13 -9.09
C PHE A 18 17.62 0.78 -8.79
N ASP A 19 18.26 1.38 -9.78
CA ASP A 19 19.53 2.10 -9.64
C ASP A 19 19.27 3.56 -9.22
N ILE A 20 18.70 3.73 -8.03
CA ILE A 20 18.58 5.03 -7.39
C ILE A 20 19.80 5.22 -6.50
N PRO A 21 20.70 6.19 -6.78
CA PRO A 21 21.85 6.46 -5.91
C PRO A 21 21.40 6.68 -4.45
N GLY A 22 21.97 5.88 -3.54
CA GLY A 22 21.63 5.93 -2.11
C GLY A 22 20.46 5.03 -1.68
N LEU A 23 19.91 4.20 -2.59
CA LEU A 23 18.94 3.16 -2.21
C LEU A 23 19.61 2.12 -1.30
N VAL A 24 18.95 1.79 -0.19
CA VAL A 24 19.42 0.77 0.76
C VAL A 24 18.42 -0.40 0.75
N PRO A 25 18.86 -1.64 0.41
CA PRO A 25 18.00 -2.80 0.52
C PRO A 25 17.75 -3.12 2.00
N LEU A 26 16.49 -3.41 2.32
CA LEU A 26 16.08 -3.86 3.65
C LEU A 26 15.81 -5.35 3.61
N PHE A 27 16.44 -6.09 4.52
CA PHE A 27 16.22 -7.51 4.73
C PHE A 27 15.52 -7.70 6.07
N THR A 28 14.42 -8.45 6.07
CA THR A 28 13.53 -8.60 7.22
C THR A 28 13.11 -10.06 7.39
N ASN A 29 12.95 -10.49 8.63
CA ASN A 29 12.34 -11.76 8.98
C ASN A 29 10.82 -11.58 9.26
N PRO A 30 10.03 -12.67 9.27
CA PRO A 30 8.65 -12.61 9.75
C PRO A 30 8.58 -12.02 11.17
N GLY A 31 7.78 -10.96 11.33
CA GLY A 31 7.63 -10.23 12.59
C GLY A 31 8.41 -8.91 12.67
N ASP A 32 9.41 -8.71 11.80
CA ASP A 32 10.08 -7.41 11.68
C ASP A 32 9.13 -6.37 11.09
N MET A 33 9.31 -5.10 11.49
CA MET A 33 8.51 -3.98 11.01
C MET A 33 9.39 -2.94 10.32
N ILE A 34 9.01 -2.57 9.09
CA ILE A 34 9.60 -1.44 8.38
C ILE A 34 8.71 -0.22 8.63
N LEU A 35 9.28 0.81 9.26
CA LEU A 35 8.61 2.08 9.52
C LEU A 35 9.18 3.16 8.62
N PHE A 36 8.32 3.83 7.86
CA PHE A 36 8.72 4.94 6.99
C PHE A 36 7.64 6.02 6.96
N ALA A 37 8.05 7.25 6.66
CA ALA A 37 7.14 8.39 6.56
C ALA A 37 6.51 8.45 5.16
N HIS A 38 5.37 9.14 5.02
CA HIS A 38 4.68 9.26 3.73
C HIS A 38 5.53 9.83 2.57
N ARG A 39 6.62 10.55 2.88
CA ARG A 39 7.57 11.11 1.88
C ARG A 39 8.83 10.27 1.68
N THR A 40 8.98 9.15 2.38
CA THR A 40 10.09 8.24 2.13
C THR A 40 9.93 7.64 0.74
N TYR A 41 10.89 7.89 -0.15
CA TYR A 41 10.97 7.18 -1.43
C TYR A 41 11.29 5.72 -1.15
N HIS A 42 10.39 4.83 -1.52
CA HIS A 42 10.53 3.39 -1.31
C HIS A 42 9.79 2.63 -2.40
N GLY A 43 10.19 1.39 -2.60
CA GLY A 43 9.55 0.48 -3.54
C GLY A 43 9.89 -0.96 -3.19
N ALA A 44 8.99 -1.86 -3.57
CA ALA A 44 9.22 -3.28 -3.45
C ALA A 44 10.12 -3.75 -4.60
N PHE A 45 11.26 -4.37 -4.30
CA PHE A 45 12.04 -5.08 -5.31
C PHE A 45 11.21 -6.22 -5.92
N PRO A 46 11.37 -6.51 -7.23
CA PRO A 46 10.75 -7.67 -7.87
C PRO A 46 11.04 -8.95 -7.11
N ASN A 47 10.02 -9.79 -6.95
CA ASN A 47 10.22 -11.11 -6.35
C ASN A 47 10.82 -12.05 -7.40
N ALA A 48 12.06 -12.51 -7.18
CA ALA A 48 12.76 -13.44 -8.07
C ALA A 48 12.76 -14.89 -7.53
N GLU A 49 12.08 -15.14 -6.41
CA GLU A 49 12.04 -16.44 -5.75
C GLU A 49 10.79 -17.24 -6.14
N GLU A 50 10.84 -18.56 -5.95
CA GLU A 50 9.69 -19.46 -6.18
C GLU A 50 8.57 -19.29 -5.16
N HIS A 51 8.85 -18.64 -4.03
CA HIS A 51 7.91 -18.45 -2.94
C HIS A 51 7.28 -17.05 -2.96
N VAL A 52 6.03 -16.96 -2.51
CA VAL A 52 5.32 -15.68 -2.42
C VAL A 52 5.82 -14.89 -1.22
N ARG A 53 6.34 -13.68 -1.46
CA ARG A 53 6.61 -12.71 -0.39
C ARG A 53 5.31 -12.04 0.06
N LEU A 54 4.89 -12.32 1.29
CA LEU A 54 3.72 -11.68 1.91
C LEU A 54 4.14 -10.55 2.86
N SER A 55 3.32 -9.50 2.93
CA SER A 55 3.49 -8.40 3.89
C SER A 55 2.13 -7.87 4.33
N CYS A 56 2.07 -7.31 5.54
CA CYS A 56 0.90 -6.61 6.05
C CYS A 56 1.28 -5.14 6.24
N ALA A 57 0.63 -4.24 5.51
CA ALA A 57 0.87 -2.81 5.57
C ALA A 57 -0.24 -2.11 6.37
N ILE A 58 0.15 -1.22 7.27
CA ILE A 58 -0.76 -0.35 8.02
C ILE A 58 -0.32 1.09 7.76
N GLY A 59 -1.21 1.89 7.17
CA GLY A 59 -0.98 3.30 6.90
C GLY A 59 -1.76 4.18 7.88
N PHE A 60 -1.07 5.10 8.54
CA PHE A 60 -1.71 6.15 9.34
C PHE A 60 -1.73 7.46 8.54
N ARG A 61 -2.82 8.21 8.68
CA ARG A 61 -3.01 9.53 8.06
C ARG A 61 -3.64 10.50 9.04
N ASP A 62 -3.54 11.79 8.73
CA ASP A 62 -4.27 12.82 9.49
C ASP A 62 -5.78 12.57 9.42
N ARG A 63 -6.49 12.70 10.54
CA ARG A 63 -7.94 12.43 10.63
C ARG A 63 -8.78 13.38 9.76
N ASN A 64 -8.27 14.58 9.51
CA ASN A 64 -8.93 15.59 8.69
C ASN A 64 -8.69 15.34 7.19
N HIS A 65 -7.77 14.44 6.83
CA HIS A 65 -7.60 14.02 5.44
C HIS A 65 -8.74 13.09 5.03
N LYS A 66 -9.68 13.61 4.26
CA LYS A 66 -10.81 12.84 3.71
C LYS A 66 -10.44 12.28 2.35
N ILE A 67 -10.75 10.99 2.14
CA ILE A 67 -10.66 10.37 0.82
C ILE A 67 -12.08 10.24 0.30
N GLU A 68 -12.35 10.89 -0.82
CA GLU A 68 -13.59 10.71 -1.56
C GLU A 68 -13.42 9.53 -2.50
N VAL A 69 -14.31 8.57 -2.39
CA VAL A 69 -14.37 7.41 -3.28
C VAL A 69 -15.76 7.35 -3.93
N PRO A 70 -15.86 6.92 -5.20
CA PRO A 70 -17.13 6.84 -5.90
C PRO A 70 -17.96 5.60 -5.54
N TRP A 71 -17.46 4.74 -4.66
CA TRP A 71 -18.14 3.50 -4.26
C TRP A 71 -18.60 3.54 -2.81
N GLU A 72 -19.66 2.77 -2.54
CA GLU A 72 -20.00 2.40 -1.18
C GLU A 72 -19.04 1.34 -0.65
N ILE A 73 -18.82 1.33 0.67
CA ILE A 73 -17.95 0.35 1.32
C ILE A 73 -18.51 -1.06 1.07
N PRO A 74 -17.75 -1.97 0.43
CA PRO A 74 -18.19 -3.34 0.18
C PRO A 74 -18.46 -4.11 1.47
N GLU A 75 -19.26 -5.18 1.39
CA GLU A 75 -19.68 -5.97 2.56
C GLU A 75 -18.50 -6.39 3.45
N VAL A 76 -17.41 -6.88 2.86
CA VAL A 76 -16.19 -7.25 3.60
C VAL A 76 -15.61 -6.09 4.41
N GLY A 77 -15.67 -4.86 3.88
CA GLY A 77 -15.23 -3.66 4.57
C GLY A 77 -16.17 -3.29 5.72
N GLN A 78 -17.48 -3.44 5.53
CA GLN A 78 -18.47 -3.20 6.57
C GLN A 78 -18.32 -4.21 7.73
N GLN A 79 -18.10 -5.48 7.40
CA GLN A 79 -17.84 -6.53 8.39
C GLN A 79 -16.56 -6.26 9.19
N PHE A 80 -15.48 -5.81 8.52
CA PHE A 80 -14.25 -5.39 9.20
C PHE A 80 -14.52 -4.29 10.23
N LEU A 81 -15.24 -3.23 9.84
CA LEU A 81 -15.58 -2.12 10.75
C LEU A 81 -16.44 -2.59 11.93
N LYS A 82 -17.42 -3.47 11.68
CA LYS A 82 -18.31 -4.01 12.71
C LYS A 82 -17.59 -4.89 13.73
N ASN A 83 -16.61 -5.68 13.27
CA ASN A 83 -15.87 -6.61 14.11
C ASN A 83 -14.71 -5.96 14.87
N LEU A 84 -14.42 -4.69 14.60
CA LEU A 84 -13.30 -3.99 15.21
C LEU A 84 -13.60 -3.66 16.68
N PRO A 85 -12.73 -4.04 17.64
CA PRO A 85 -12.89 -3.67 19.04
C PRO A 85 -13.03 -2.16 19.22
N GLU A 86 -13.88 -1.72 20.14
CA GLU A 86 -14.23 -0.31 20.35
C GLU A 86 -13.00 0.60 20.47
N ARG A 87 -11.97 0.14 21.17
CA ARG A 87 -10.69 0.87 21.35
C ARG A 87 -9.97 1.22 20.03
N PHE A 88 -10.26 0.51 18.95
CA PHE A 88 -9.61 0.71 17.64
C PHE A 88 -10.50 1.41 16.61
N GLN A 89 -11.80 1.60 16.87
CA GLN A 89 -12.73 2.23 15.92
C GLN A 89 -12.31 3.63 15.48
N LYS A 90 -11.62 4.38 16.35
CA LYS A 90 -11.10 5.72 16.03
C LYS A 90 -9.99 5.72 14.97
N HIS A 91 -9.34 4.58 14.72
CA HIS A 91 -8.31 4.45 13.68
C HIS A 91 -8.88 4.20 12.30
N THR A 92 -10.18 3.89 12.19
CA THR A 92 -10.86 3.64 10.92
C THR A 92 -11.83 4.76 10.54
N ASP A 93 -11.71 5.95 11.16
CA ASP A 93 -12.45 7.14 10.73
C ASP A 93 -12.05 7.50 9.29
N GLY A 94 -13.03 7.58 8.39
CA GLY A 94 -12.80 7.79 6.96
C GLY A 94 -12.25 6.57 6.22
N TYR A 95 -12.36 5.35 6.76
CA TYR A 95 -12.02 4.13 6.05
C TYR A 95 -12.96 3.91 4.87
N THR A 96 -12.40 3.77 3.67
CA THR A 96 -13.16 3.66 2.41
C THR A 96 -13.23 2.24 1.88
N SER A 97 -12.47 1.30 2.48
CA SER A 97 -12.16 -0.01 1.91
C SER A 97 -11.59 0.09 0.49
N ILE A 98 -11.45 -1.05 -0.17
CA ILE A 98 -11.13 -1.16 -1.59
C ILE A 98 -12.30 -1.88 -2.27
N ASN A 99 -12.78 -1.30 -3.37
CA ASN A 99 -13.67 -1.99 -4.28
C ASN A 99 -12.86 -2.40 -5.52
N THR A 100 -12.69 -3.71 -5.73
CA THR A 100 -11.86 -4.27 -6.80
C THR A 100 -12.51 -4.20 -8.19
N ASP A 101 -13.80 -3.85 -8.26
CA ASP A 101 -14.50 -3.64 -9.52
C ASP A 101 -14.14 -2.29 -10.16
N TRP A 102 -13.58 -1.37 -9.36
CA TRP A 102 -13.08 -0.09 -9.83
C TRP A 102 -11.60 -0.19 -10.18
N LYS A 103 -11.24 0.35 -11.35
CA LYS A 103 -9.85 0.53 -11.79
C LYS A 103 -9.52 2.01 -11.82
N GLY A 104 -8.31 2.34 -11.40
CA GLY A 104 -7.67 3.64 -11.63
C GLY A 104 -6.24 3.42 -12.08
#